data_AF-A0A9W9TRM9-F1
#
_entry.id   AF-A0A9W9TRM9-F1
#
_cell.length_a   1.000
_cell.length_b   1.000
_cell.length_c   1.000
_cell.angle_alpha   90.00
_cell.angle_beta   90.00
_cell.angle_gamma   90.00
#
_symmetry.space_group_name_H-M   'P 1'
#
loop_
_entity.id
_entity.type
_entity.pdbx_description
1 polymer ?
#
loop_
_entity_poly.entity_id
_entity_poly.type
_entity_poly.pdbx_seq_one_letter_code
_entity_poly.pdbx_strand_id
1 'polypeptide(L)'
;MEAFTFALSTQVDLPVFVKIESLEGKQQQIPYSRLLQNPELRFLGSSQDPTSDLFVTAQVWSDSKPLGVPLQTSYKAFKTTRSWNEWLKMPISVKDAPINSQLAVTVWDLSPLASDGPQGHDVPFGGTTIKLFDDEGKLKMGRQKCKIHRHKAADGYSATTTPQTLPRSVEITIIVMCWLCRAKKSN
;
A
#
# COMPACT_ATOMS: atom_id res chain seq x y z
N MET A 1 -18.56 -11.08 25.05
CA MET A 1 -17.36 -11.91 24.83
C MET A 1 -17.32 -12.23 23.35
N GLU A 2 -16.43 -11.60 22.59
CA GLU A 2 -16.31 -11.91 21.15
C GLU A 2 -15.67 -13.30 20.99
N ALA A 3 -16.31 -14.17 20.22
CA ALA A 3 -15.83 -15.53 20.00
C ALA A 3 -14.69 -15.51 18.97
N PHE A 4 -13.48 -15.88 19.39
CA PHE A 4 -12.37 -16.12 18.48
C PHE A 4 -12.45 -17.55 17.95
N THR A 5 -12.40 -17.71 16.63
CA THR A 5 -12.35 -19.02 15.96
C THR A 5 -11.02 -19.14 15.23
N PHE A 6 -10.32 -20.25 15.46
CA PHE A 6 -9.08 -20.58 14.75
C PHE A 6 -9.40 -21.55 13.61
N ALA A 7 -8.84 -21.28 12.43
CA ALA A 7 -8.97 -22.14 11.26
C ALA A 7 -7.60 -22.25 10.58
N LEU A 8 -7.34 -23.41 9.96
CA LEU A 8 -6.16 -23.60 9.12
C LEU A 8 -6.33 -22.85 7.81
N SER A 9 -5.24 -22.34 7.22
CA SER A 9 -5.29 -21.61 5.95
C SER A 9 -6.00 -22.42 4.85
N THR A 10 -5.78 -23.73 4.80
CA THR A 10 -6.40 -24.67 3.85
C THR A 10 -7.93 -24.79 3.98
N GLN A 11 -8.48 -24.46 5.15
CA GLN A 11 -9.93 -24.52 5.41
C GLN A 11 -10.64 -23.21 5.09
N VAL A 12 -9.89 -22.13 4.81
CA VAL A 12 -10.43 -20.79 4.57
C VAL A 12 -10.39 -20.47 3.07
N ASP A 13 -11.47 -20.78 2.37
CA ASP A 13 -11.65 -20.38 0.97
C ASP A 13 -12.27 -18.97 0.85
N LEU A 14 -11.58 -17.98 1.40
CA LEU A 14 -12.00 -16.58 1.33
C LEU A 14 -10.92 -15.75 0.64
N PRO A 15 -11.30 -14.82 -0.25
CA PRO A 15 -10.36 -13.88 -0.83
C PRO A 15 -9.84 -12.91 0.22
N VAL A 16 -8.59 -12.48 0.07
CA VAL A 16 -7.98 -11.47 0.94
C VAL A 16 -8.56 -10.09 0.60
N PHE A 17 -9.16 -9.43 1.59
CA PHE A 17 -9.65 -8.06 1.46
C PHE A 17 -8.73 -7.09 2.19
N VAL A 18 -8.36 -6.03 1.48
CA VAL A 18 -7.49 -4.97 1.98
C VAL A 18 -8.24 -3.65 1.89
N LYS A 19 -8.52 -3.03 3.03
CA LYS A 19 -9.05 -1.66 3.06
C LYS A 19 -7.92 -0.67 3.16
N ILE A 20 -7.90 0.32 2.27
CA ILE A 20 -6.99 1.48 2.36
C ILE A 20 -7.81 2.63 2.94
N GLU A 21 -7.51 3.03 4.18
CA GLU A 21 -8.32 4.01 4.91
C GLU A 21 -7.84 5.44 4.64
N SER A 22 -6.67 5.81 5.15
CA SER A 22 -6.12 7.17 5.06
C SER A 22 -4.60 7.19 4.95
N LEU A 23 -4.11 8.28 4.35
CA LEU A 23 -2.71 8.71 4.34
C LEU A 23 -2.55 9.86 5.33
N GLU A 24 -1.77 9.66 6.38
CA GLU A 24 -1.48 10.71 7.35
C GLU A 24 0.00 11.07 7.29
N GLY A 25 0.33 12.36 7.19
CA GLY A 25 1.71 12.84 7.23
C GLY A 25 1.88 14.19 6.56
N LYS A 26 2.94 14.91 6.93
CA LYS A 26 3.33 16.15 6.26
C LYS A 26 4.27 15.84 5.11
N GLN A 27 3.95 16.36 3.92
CA GLN A 27 4.87 16.33 2.80
C GLN A 27 6.09 17.20 3.14
N GLN A 28 7.29 16.64 2.97
CA GLN A 28 8.50 17.47 3.01
C GLN A 28 8.78 17.95 1.59
N GLN A 29 9.31 19.17 1.51
CA GLN A 29 9.77 19.72 0.25
C GLN A 29 10.92 18.86 -0.29
N ILE A 30 10.88 18.62 -1.60
CA ILE A 30 11.94 17.90 -2.29
C ILE A 30 13.22 18.74 -2.17
N PRO A 31 14.36 18.17 -1.75
CA PRO A 31 15.59 18.93 -1.59
C PRO A 31 16.04 19.50 -2.93
N TYR A 32 16.58 20.71 -2.91
CA TYR A 32 16.98 21.43 -4.12
C TYR A 32 17.98 20.66 -4.98
N SER A 33 18.88 19.89 -4.37
CA SER A 33 19.82 19.01 -5.07
C SER A 33 19.12 17.96 -5.97
N ARG A 34 17.98 17.43 -5.54
CA ARG A 34 17.16 16.50 -6.35
C ARG A 34 16.40 17.22 -7.46
N LEU A 35 15.92 18.44 -7.20
CA LEU A 35 15.28 19.28 -8.21
C LEU A 35 16.25 19.70 -9.32
N LEU A 36 17.54 19.88 -8.99
CA LEU A 36 18.57 20.14 -10.00
C LEU A 36 18.82 18.94 -10.92
N GLN A 37 18.76 17.73 -10.38
CA GLN A 37 18.92 16.50 -11.17
C GLN A 37 17.69 16.26 -12.05
N ASN A 38 16.50 16.40 -11.46
CA ASN A 38 15.22 16.15 -12.11
C ASN A 38 14.30 17.37 -11.94
N PRO A 39 14.35 18.35 -12.86
CA PRO A 39 13.56 19.58 -12.76
C PRO A 39 12.05 19.33 -12.86
N GLU A 40 11.66 18.20 -13.45
CA GLU A 40 10.27 17.78 -13.63
C GLU A 40 9.53 17.55 -12.29
N LEU A 41 10.26 17.16 -11.24
CA LEU A 41 9.69 16.92 -9.91
C LEU A 41 9.04 18.17 -9.29
N ARG A 42 9.37 19.37 -9.78
CA ARG A 42 8.77 20.64 -9.36
C ARG A 42 7.32 20.78 -9.80
N PHE A 43 6.94 20.14 -10.90
CA PHE A 43 5.60 20.21 -11.48
C PHE A 43 4.67 19.15 -10.90
N LEU A 44 5.14 18.33 -9.97
CA LEU A 44 4.31 17.37 -9.26
C LEU A 44 3.27 18.11 -8.41
N GLY A 45 2.01 17.68 -8.56
CA GLY A 45 0.90 18.17 -7.75
C GLY A 45 1.20 18.00 -6.27
N SER A 46 1.83 16.89 -5.86
CA SER A 46 2.21 16.70 -4.46
C SER A 46 3.24 17.71 -3.96
N SER A 47 4.21 18.11 -4.78
CA SER A 47 5.23 19.07 -4.34
C SER A 47 4.67 20.47 -4.12
N GLN A 48 3.58 20.83 -4.80
CA GLN A 48 2.95 22.15 -4.70
C GLN A 48 1.82 22.15 -3.68
N ASP A 49 0.98 21.11 -3.70
CA ASP A 49 -0.22 21.02 -2.89
C ASP A 49 -0.21 19.82 -1.92
N PRO A 50 -0.40 20.07 -0.60
CA PRO A 50 -0.54 19.01 0.39
C PRO A 50 -1.83 18.20 0.22
N THR A 51 -2.79 18.65 -0.60
CA THR A 51 -4.05 17.96 -0.90
C THR A 51 -4.13 17.47 -2.35
N SER A 52 -2.98 17.30 -3.00
CA SER A 52 -2.86 16.67 -4.32
C SER A 52 -3.58 15.32 -4.42
N ASP A 53 -4.02 15.03 -5.64
CA ASP A 53 -4.72 13.80 -5.97
C ASP A 53 -3.73 12.65 -6.11
N LEU A 54 -3.97 11.60 -5.34
CA LEU A 54 -3.12 10.42 -5.28
C LEU A 54 -3.96 9.18 -5.46
N PHE A 55 -3.42 8.19 -6.15
CA PHE A 55 -4.01 6.86 -6.22
C PHE A 55 -3.07 5.83 -5.61
N VAL A 56 -3.64 4.73 -5.15
CA VAL A 56 -2.88 3.66 -4.50
C VAL A 56 -3.06 2.38 -5.27
N THR A 57 -1.96 1.69 -5.52
CA THR A 57 -1.96 0.35 -6.06
C THR A 57 -1.51 -0.64 -4.99
N ALA A 58 -2.21 -1.75 -4.84
CA ALA A 58 -1.87 -2.83 -3.93
C ALA A 58 -1.67 -4.13 -4.73
N GLN A 59 -0.59 -4.84 -4.46
CA GLN A 59 -0.26 -6.12 -5.10
C GLN A 59 0.30 -7.09 -4.07
N VAL A 60 -0.10 -8.37 -4.13
CA VAL A 60 0.49 -9.41 -3.28
C VAL A 60 1.72 -9.97 -3.97
N TRP A 61 2.76 -10.25 -3.19
CA TRP A 61 4.03 -10.81 -3.60
C TRP A 61 4.40 -11.97 -2.67
N SER A 62 5.13 -12.96 -3.18
CA SER A 62 5.73 -14.04 -2.40
C SER A 62 7.06 -14.40 -3.05
N ASP A 63 8.14 -14.46 -2.25
CA ASP A 63 9.49 -14.77 -2.70
C ASP A 63 9.87 -14.08 -4.02
N SER A 64 9.71 -12.75 -4.08
CA SER A 64 10.00 -11.92 -5.27
C SER A 64 9.13 -12.19 -6.50
N LYS A 65 8.06 -12.96 -6.38
CA LYS A 65 7.07 -13.20 -7.45
C LYS A 65 5.75 -12.51 -7.13
N PRO A 66 5.19 -11.74 -8.07
CA PRO A 66 3.86 -11.17 -7.91
C PRO A 66 2.80 -12.28 -7.92
N LEU A 67 2.00 -12.34 -6.86
CA LEU A 67 0.83 -13.20 -6.76
C LEU A 67 -0.39 -12.42 -7.22
N GLY A 68 -0.56 -12.35 -8.54
CA GLY A 68 -1.71 -11.73 -9.20
C GLY A 68 -1.49 -10.30 -9.69
N VAL A 69 -2.58 -9.70 -10.16
CA VAL A 69 -2.61 -8.39 -10.82
C VAL A 69 -2.60 -7.27 -9.77
N PRO A 70 -1.86 -6.17 -9.99
CA PRO A 70 -1.95 -4.99 -9.12
C PRO A 70 -3.37 -4.40 -9.19
N LEU A 71 -3.95 -4.13 -8.02
CA LEU A 71 -5.26 -3.50 -7.90
C LEU A 71 -5.11 -2.05 -7.52
N GLN A 72 -5.84 -1.19 -8.23
CA GLN A 72 -5.81 0.25 -8.03
C GLN A 72 -7.07 0.71 -7.29
N THR A 73 -6.93 1.67 -6.38
CA THR A 73 -8.06 2.39 -5.77
C THR A 73 -8.67 3.39 -6.73
N SER A 74 -9.95 3.67 -6.58
CA SER A 74 -10.63 4.77 -7.27
C SER A 74 -9.90 6.11 -7.07
N TYR A 75 -9.80 6.88 -8.15
CA TYR A 75 -9.31 8.24 -8.10
C TYR A 75 -10.28 9.11 -7.28
N LYS A 76 -9.73 9.85 -6.32
CA LYS A 76 -10.48 10.80 -5.49
C LYS A 76 -9.69 12.08 -5.33
N ALA A 77 -10.37 13.20 -5.56
CA ALA A 77 -9.80 14.50 -5.28
C ALA A 77 -9.86 14.82 -3.78
N PHE A 78 -8.73 15.16 -3.18
CA PHE A 78 -8.65 15.40 -1.74
C PHE A 78 -8.81 16.90 -1.43
N LYS A 79 -9.67 17.23 -0.47
CA LYS A 79 -9.90 18.64 -0.05
C LYS A 79 -9.25 19.00 1.28
N THR A 80 -9.16 18.05 2.22
CA THR A 80 -8.70 18.33 3.60
C THR A 80 -7.94 17.15 4.20
N THR A 81 -8.43 15.93 3.99
CA THR A 81 -7.76 14.70 4.43
C THR A 81 -7.64 13.71 3.26
N ARG A 82 -6.49 13.05 3.18
CA ARG A 82 -6.21 12.02 2.17
C ARG A 82 -6.82 10.70 2.65
N SER A 83 -8.10 10.46 2.37
CA SER A 83 -8.80 9.23 2.76
C SER A 83 -9.49 8.55 1.57
N TRP A 84 -9.09 7.32 1.26
CA TRP A 84 -9.73 6.52 0.22
C TRP A 84 -10.93 5.76 0.76
N ASN A 85 -10.81 5.17 1.95
CA ASN A 85 -11.83 4.34 2.58
C ASN A 85 -12.38 3.23 1.66
N GLU A 86 -11.51 2.64 0.85
CA GLU A 86 -11.89 1.71 -0.20
C GLU A 86 -11.41 0.29 0.12
N TRP A 87 -12.28 -0.68 -0.16
CA TRP A 87 -11.96 -2.11 -0.04
C TRP A 87 -11.48 -2.65 -1.39
N LEU A 88 -10.24 -3.13 -1.43
CA LEU A 88 -9.68 -3.86 -2.55
C LEU A 88 -9.78 -5.36 -2.29
N LYS A 89 -10.40 -6.07 -3.23
CA LYS A 89 -10.51 -7.54 -3.21
C LYS A 89 -9.33 -8.13 -3.97
N MET A 90 -8.32 -8.64 -3.26
CA MET A 90 -7.15 -9.24 -3.91
C MET A 90 -7.53 -10.50 -4.71
N PRO A 91 -6.83 -10.80 -5.82
CA PRO A 91 -7.10 -11.96 -6.66
C PRO A 91 -6.57 -13.28 -6.07
N ILE A 92 -6.32 -13.32 -4.76
CA ILE A 92 -5.77 -14.48 -4.05
C ILE A 92 -6.64 -14.83 -2.83
N SER A 93 -6.91 -16.12 -2.67
CA SER A 93 -7.56 -16.67 -1.48
C SER A 93 -6.56 -16.98 -0.37
N VAL A 94 -7.02 -16.94 0.87
CA VAL A 94 -6.18 -17.22 2.05
C VAL A 94 -5.57 -18.63 1.99
N LYS A 95 -6.29 -19.60 1.44
CA LYS A 95 -5.80 -20.97 1.22
C LYS A 95 -4.60 -21.06 0.28
N ASP A 96 -4.51 -20.16 -0.70
CA ASP A 96 -3.48 -20.16 -1.74
C ASP A 96 -2.32 -19.21 -1.40
N ALA A 97 -2.46 -18.42 -0.34
CA ALA A 97 -1.45 -17.47 0.11
C ALA A 97 -0.36 -18.19 0.92
N PRO A 98 0.90 -18.23 0.44
CA PRO A 98 2.01 -18.81 1.21
C PRO A 98 2.37 -17.95 2.43
N ILE A 99 3.02 -18.54 3.43
CA ILE A 99 3.36 -17.87 4.71
C ILE A 99 4.26 -16.64 4.53
N ASN A 100 5.07 -16.61 3.48
CA ASN A 100 5.95 -15.49 3.14
C ASN A 100 5.25 -14.43 2.26
N SER A 101 3.92 -14.49 2.12
CA SER A 101 3.18 -13.50 1.34
C SER A 101 3.29 -12.11 1.96
N GLN A 102 3.56 -11.14 1.10
CA GLN A 102 3.68 -9.73 1.45
C GLN A 102 2.80 -8.91 0.52
N LEU A 103 2.11 -7.92 1.09
CA LEU A 103 1.34 -6.94 0.36
C LEU A 103 2.22 -5.73 0.09
N ALA A 104 2.56 -5.52 -1.18
CA ALA A 104 3.22 -4.32 -1.67
C ALA A 104 2.14 -3.26 -1.98
N VAL A 105 2.21 -2.12 -1.29
CA VAL A 105 1.31 -0.99 -1.48
C VAL A 105 2.13 0.21 -1.94
N THR A 106 1.85 0.71 -3.13
CA THR A 106 2.51 1.88 -3.70
C THR A 106 1.50 3.00 -3.91
N VAL A 107 1.82 4.17 -3.38
CA VAL A 107 1.10 5.41 -3.60
C VAL A 107 1.75 6.13 -4.78
N TRP A 108 0.94 6.55 -5.73
CA TRP A 108 1.34 7.21 -6.96
C TRP A 108 0.80 8.63 -7.00
N ASP A 109 1.63 9.53 -7.53
CA ASP A 109 1.30 10.90 -7.86
C ASP A 109 1.09 11.02 -9.37
N LEU A 110 0.11 11.82 -9.76
CA LEU A 110 -0.24 12.06 -11.15
C LEU A 110 0.62 13.21 -11.68
N SER A 111 1.57 12.91 -12.57
CA SER A 111 2.38 13.93 -13.23
C SER A 111 1.90 14.15 -14.67
N PRO A 112 1.62 15.39 -15.10
CA PRO A 112 1.33 15.66 -16.52
C PRO A 112 2.57 15.49 -17.41
N LEU A 113 3.78 15.58 -16.84
CA LEU A 113 5.04 15.33 -17.53
C LEU A 113 5.39 13.85 -17.40
N ALA A 114 5.46 13.16 -18.54
CA ALA A 114 5.87 11.76 -18.64
C ALA A 114 7.29 11.62 -18.10
N SER A 115 7.45 10.96 -16.95
CA SER A 115 8.76 10.45 -16.57
C SER A 115 9.11 9.29 -17.51
N ASP A 116 10.34 9.24 -18.02
CA ASP A 116 10.91 8.16 -18.84
C ASP A 116 10.99 6.82 -18.08
N GLY A 117 9.83 6.26 -17.75
CA GLY A 117 9.68 5.00 -17.05
C GLY A 117 8.72 4.08 -17.80
N PRO A 118 8.90 2.76 -17.71
CA PRO A 118 8.03 1.78 -18.38
C PRO A 118 6.58 1.77 -17.84
N GLN A 119 6.24 2.62 -16.87
CA GLN A 119 4.97 2.67 -16.12
C GLN A 119 4.24 4.02 -16.28
N GLY A 120 4.51 4.79 -17.34
CA GLY A 120 3.72 5.96 -17.73
C GLY A 120 3.94 7.23 -16.90
N HIS A 121 2.91 8.08 -16.85
CA HIS A 121 2.87 9.41 -16.23
C HIS A 121 2.86 9.41 -14.69
N ASP A 122 3.07 8.25 -14.07
CA ASP A 122 2.84 8.03 -12.65
C ASP A 122 4.17 8.03 -11.89
N VAL A 123 4.32 9.01 -10.99
CA VAL A 123 5.54 9.13 -10.17
C VAL A 123 5.29 8.49 -8.82
N PRO A 124 6.15 7.55 -8.36
CA PRO A 124 5.94 6.89 -7.07
C PRO A 124 6.09 7.89 -5.94
N PHE A 125 4.99 8.23 -5.27
CA PHE A 125 4.98 9.06 -4.07
C PHE A 125 5.63 8.31 -2.89
N GLY A 126 5.33 7.02 -2.79
CA GLY A 126 6.05 6.12 -1.91
C GLY A 126 5.41 4.74 -1.76
N GLY A 127 6.20 3.79 -1.27
CA GLY A 127 5.85 2.39 -1.17
C GLY A 127 6.01 1.84 0.24
N THR A 128 5.16 0.89 0.61
CA THR A 128 5.30 0.10 1.82
C THR A 128 5.04 -1.36 1.50
N THR A 129 5.81 -2.25 2.12
CA THR A 129 5.59 -3.69 2.01
C THR A 129 5.17 -4.23 3.38
N ILE A 130 4.04 -4.93 3.43
CA ILE A 130 3.36 -5.40 4.64
C ILE A 130 3.33 -6.93 4.61
N LYS A 131 3.84 -7.62 5.63
CA LYS A 131 3.70 -9.08 5.71
C LYS A 131 2.25 -9.46 6.01
N LEU A 132 1.67 -10.38 5.24
CA LEU A 132 0.31 -10.87 5.50
C LEU A 132 0.28 -11.81 6.70
N PHE A 133 1.31 -12.62 6.87
CA PHE A 133 1.45 -13.51 8.01
C PHE A 133 2.50 -12.98 8.99
N ASP A 134 2.29 -13.26 10.28
CA ASP A 134 3.28 -13.02 11.31
C ASP A 134 4.32 -14.15 11.35
N ASP A 135 5.38 -13.97 12.12
CA ASP A 135 6.43 -14.98 12.25
C ASP A 135 5.91 -16.29 12.89
N GLU A 136 4.78 -16.22 13.62
CA GLU A 136 4.03 -17.37 14.14
C GLU A 136 3.10 -18.05 13.11
N GLY A 137 3.08 -17.57 11.86
CA GLY A 137 2.20 -18.08 10.80
C GLY A 137 0.73 -17.69 10.93
N LYS A 138 0.41 -16.77 11.85
CA LYS A 138 -0.93 -16.19 11.98
C LYS A 138 -1.14 -15.09 10.95
N LEU A 139 -2.29 -15.09 10.28
CA LEU A 139 -2.63 -14.01 9.37
C LEU A 139 -2.89 -12.72 10.18
N LYS A 140 -2.24 -11.63 9.79
CA LYS A 140 -2.42 -10.33 10.43
C LYS A 140 -3.76 -9.73 10.00
N MET A 141 -4.70 -9.69 10.94
CA MET A 141 -6.03 -9.10 10.75
C MET A 141 -6.15 -7.79 11.52
N GLY A 142 -7.06 -6.92 11.08
CA GLY A 142 -7.37 -5.66 11.74
C GLY A 142 -6.58 -4.47 11.20
N ARG A 143 -6.61 -3.37 11.97
CA ARG A 143 -6.09 -2.06 11.59
C ARG A 143 -4.58 -1.99 11.82
N GLN A 144 -3.81 -1.84 10.75
CA GLN A 144 -2.36 -1.69 10.82
C GLN A 144 -1.92 -0.33 10.33
N LYS A 145 -1.09 0.35 11.12
CA LYS A 145 -0.42 1.59 10.75
C LYS A 145 0.93 1.25 10.14
N CYS A 146 1.11 1.57 8.87
CA CYS A 146 2.30 1.22 8.09
C CYS A 146 3.04 2.49 7.68
N LYS A 147 4.37 2.51 7.80
CA LYS A 147 5.19 3.64 7.37
C LYS A 147 5.57 3.48 5.90
N ILE A 148 5.47 4.57 5.13
CA ILE A 148 5.84 4.57 3.70
C ILE A 148 7.27 5.05 3.48
N HIS A 149 7.94 4.41 2.52
CA HIS A 149 9.22 4.85 1.96
C HIS A 149 8.97 5.84 0.82
N ARG A 150 9.36 7.10 1.03
CA ARG A 150 9.12 8.18 0.06
C ARG A 150 9.92 8.00 -1.22
N HIS A 151 9.35 8.40 -2.35
CA HIS A 151 9.98 8.39 -3.68
C HIS A 151 10.51 7.02 -4.11
N LYS A 152 9.98 5.94 -3.52
CA LYS A 152 10.37 4.57 -3.82
C LYS A 152 9.13 3.70 -3.91
N ALA A 153 8.97 2.97 -5.00
CA ALA A 153 7.89 2.00 -5.15
C ALA A 153 8.05 0.85 -4.14
N ALA A 154 6.94 0.20 -3.78
CA ALA A 154 7.01 -0.95 -2.87
C ALA A 154 7.68 -2.12 -3.58
N ASP A 155 8.76 -2.62 -2.97
CA ASP A 155 9.49 -3.77 -3.46
C ASP A 155 8.96 -5.04 -2.75
N GLY A 156 8.49 -6.02 -3.51
CA GLY A 156 7.99 -7.32 -3.00
C GLY A 156 9.08 -8.37 -2.76
N TYR A 157 10.34 -7.95 -2.58
CA TYR A 157 11.48 -8.85 -2.40
C TYR A 157 11.54 -9.44 -0.98
N SER A 158 12.13 -10.63 -0.84
CA SER A 158 12.32 -11.29 0.47
C SER A 158 13.18 -10.45 1.43
N ALA A 159 14.17 -9.73 0.88
CA ALA A 159 14.89 -8.66 1.57
C ALA A 159 14.31 -7.29 1.14
N THR A 160 13.10 -6.99 1.62
CA THR A 160 12.40 -5.74 1.26
C THR A 160 13.27 -4.54 1.57
N THR A 161 13.54 -3.70 0.56
CA THR A 161 14.14 -2.39 0.82
C THR A 161 13.13 -1.41 1.41
N THR A 162 11.83 -1.76 1.37
CA THR A 162 10.71 -0.97 1.90
C THR A 162 9.98 -1.65 3.06
N PRO A 163 10.65 -2.01 4.18
CA PRO A 163 10.00 -2.68 5.30
C PRO A 163 8.98 -1.78 6.02
N GLN A 164 7.93 -2.40 6.54
CA GLN A 164 6.83 -1.77 7.28
C GLN A 164 7.27 -1.02 8.54
N THR A 165 8.40 -1.42 9.13
CA THR A 165 8.96 -0.86 10.36
C THR A 165 10.29 -0.17 10.06
N LEU A 166 10.34 1.15 10.20
CA LEU A 166 11.55 1.95 10.05
C LEU A 166 11.87 2.73 11.34
N PRO A 167 13.13 2.72 11.80
CA PRO A 167 13.53 3.43 13.01
C PRO A 167 13.71 4.94 12.83
N ARG A 168 13.91 5.46 11.60
CA ARG A 168 14.37 6.86 11.42
C ARG A 168 13.93 7.63 10.16
N SER A 169 12.93 7.18 9.40
CA SER A 169 12.49 7.94 8.22
C SER A 169 11.01 8.33 8.27
N VAL A 170 10.74 9.45 7.59
CA VAL A 170 9.63 10.36 7.78
C VAL A 170 8.29 9.67 7.60
N GLU A 171 7.48 9.73 8.65
CA GLU A 171 6.30 8.91 8.86
C GLU A 171 5.15 9.40 7.99
N ILE A 172 4.83 8.64 6.94
CA ILE A 172 3.51 8.68 6.35
C ILE A 172 2.84 7.39 6.75
N THR A 173 1.76 7.50 7.54
CA THR A 173 1.02 6.35 8.04
C THR A 173 -0.09 6.02 7.06
N ILE A 174 -0.03 4.83 6.47
CA ILE A 174 -1.20 4.21 5.84
C ILE A 174 -1.86 3.33 6.87
N ILE A 175 -3.16 3.53 7.06
CA ILE A 175 -3.96 2.53 7.71
C ILE A 175 -4.46 1.52 6.68
N VAL A 176 -4.01 0.27 6.85
CA VAL A 176 -4.51 -0.89 6.13
C VAL A 176 -5.35 -1.74 7.07
N MET A 177 -6.59 -2.06 6.69
CA MET A 177 -7.35 -3.13 7.35
C MET A 177 -7.33 -4.37 6.48
N CYS A 178 -6.68 -5.43 6.98
CA CYS A 178 -6.84 -6.76 6.42
C CYS A 178 -7.98 -7.43 7.18
N TRP A 179 -9.06 -7.79 6.49
CA TRP A 179 -10.21 -8.42 7.12
C TRP A 179 -10.55 -9.73 6.42
N LEU A 180 -10.49 -10.83 7.17
CA LEU A 180 -11.19 -12.03 6.77
C LEU A 180 -12.67 -11.85 7.04
N CYS A 181 -13.49 -12.32 6.11
CA CYS A 181 -14.91 -12.53 6.33
C CYS A 181 -15.81 -11.28 6.26
N ARG A 182 -15.87 -10.59 5.10
CA ARG A 182 -17.05 -9.75 4.78
C ARG A 182 -18.37 -10.55 4.74
N ALA A 183 -18.30 -11.88 4.75
CA ALA A 183 -19.46 -12.76 4.78
C ALA A 183 -19.99 -12.99 6.21
N LYS A 184 -20.52 -11.95 6.87
CA LYS A 184 -21.62 -12.01 7.88
C LYS A 184 -21.87 -10.60 8.47
N LYS A 185 -22.42 -9.70 7.67
CA LYS A 185 -23.20 -8.54 8.17
C LYS A 185 -24.13 -8.04 7.06
N SER A 186 -25.07 -8.90 6.71
CA SER A 186 -26.29 -8.57 5.97
C SER A 186 -27.36 -9.54 6.43
N ASN A 187 -27.79 -9.37 7.68
CA ASN A 187 -29.16 -9.61 8.14
C ASN A 187 -29.34 -8.84 9.43
#